data_AF-A0A929EBJ3-F1
#
_entry.id   AF-A0A929EBJ3-F1
#
_cell.length_a   1.000
_cell.length_b   1.000
_cell.length_c   1.000
_cell.angle_alpha   90.00
_cell.angle_beta   90.00
_cell.angle_gamma   90.00
#
_symmetry.space_group_name_H-M   'P 1'
#
loop_
_entity.id
_entity.type
_entity.pdbx_description
1 polymer ?
#
loop_
_entity_poly.entity_id
_entity_poly.type
_entity_poly.pdbx_seq_one_letter_code
_entity_poly.pdbx_strand_id
1 'polypeptide(L)'
;MKLFRWFFIALILMLMSSVSQADNSKEYADHIVYINAFPTDSLPPEMTKKYALKRSKNYALVNVSVMEKGTGNPVGAKSQVTGELKNLMGQSRTLEFREIKEGQAIYYIAQIGVQSKETVNFFITIKPDSNKEKYEMKFAKTF
;
A
#
# COMPACT_ATOMS: atom_id res chain seq x y z
N MET A 1 -29.40 -0.98 43.03
CA MET A 1 -29.02 -0.09 41.90
C MET A 1 -27.51 0.15 41.70
N LYS A 2 -26.58 -0.49 42.44
CA LYS A 2 -25.12 -0.33 42.21
C LYS A 2 -24.53 -1.30 41.17
N LEU A 3 -25.16 -2.47 40.97
CA LEU A 3 -24.74 -3.48 39.99
C LEU A 3 -24.93 -3.03 38.52
N PHE A 4 -25.97 -2.23 38.24
CA PHE A 4 -26.24 -1.71 36.89
C PHE A 4 -25.19 -0.70 36.42
N ARG A 5 -24.54 0.01 37.36
CA ARG A 5 -23.51 1.02 37.07
C ARG A 5 -22.18 0.40 36.65
N TRP A 6 -21.88 -0.83 37.10
CA TRP A 6 -20.70 -1.59 36.65
C TRP A 6 -20.90 -2.22 35.27
N PHE A 7 -22.14 -2.58 34.92
CA PHE A 7 -22.45 -3.09 33.57
C PHE A 7 -22.25 -2.02 32.49
N PHE A 8 -22.57 -0.76 32.80
CA PHE A 8 -22.36 0.39 31.90
C PHE A 8 -20.88 0.76 31.71
N ILE A 9 -20.02 0.55 32.73
CA ILE A 9 -18.58 0.79 32.65
C ILE A 9 -17.89 -0.27 31.80
N ALA A 10 -18.31 -1.54 31.90
CA ALA A 10 -17.79 -2.63 31.08
C ALA A 10 -18.14 -2.47 29.57
N LEU A 11 -19.31 -1.91 29.26
CA LEU A 11 -19.76 -1.69 27.88
C LEU A 11 -18.96 -0.58 27.16
N ILE A 12 -18.50 0.44 27.89
CA ILE A 12 -17.67 1.53 27.34
C ILE A 12 -16.23 1.07 27.05
N LEU A 13 -15.70 0.10 27.82
CA LEU A 13 -14.37 -0.47 27.60
C LEU A 13 -14.29 -1.38 26.35
N MET A 14 -15.41 -1.95 25.88
CA MET A 14 -15.44 -2.73 24.62
C MET A 14 -15.46 -1.87 23.36
N LEU A 15 -15.73 -0.56 23.47
CA LEU A 15 -15.74 0.37 22.33
C LEU A 15 -14.33 0.87 21.95
N MET A 16 -13.29 0.51 22.70
CA MET A 16 -11.89 0.71 22.29
C MET A 16 -11.38 -0.45 21.43
N SER A 17 -12.25 -0.97 20.56
CA SER A 17 -11.91 -1.98 19.56
C SER A 17 -11.04 -1.33 18.49
N SER A 18 -9.72 -1.47 18.65
CA SER A 18 -8.69 -1.51 17.61
C SER A 18 -8.88 -0.52 16.46
N VAL A 19 -8.32 0.69 16.60
CA VAL A 19 -7.86 1.43 15.41
C VAL A 19 -6.76 0.57 14.79
N SER A 20 -7.12 -0.26 13.82
CA SER A 20 -6.14 -0.88 12.93
C SER A 20 -5.53 0.25 12.12
N GLN A 21 -4.37 0.75 12.56
CA GLN A 21 -3.50 1.55 11.72
C GLN A 21 -3.10 0.66 10.55
N ALA A 22 -3.71 0.88 9.39
CA ALA A 22 -3.18 0.36 8.15
C ALA A 22 -1.84 1.09 7.94
N ASP A 23 -0.74 0.41 8.26
CA ASP A 23 0.64 0.85 8.01
C ASP A 23 0.90 0.89 6.50
N ASN A 24 0.28 1.85 5.82
CA ASN A 24 0.52 2.16 4.41
C ASN A 24 1.81 2.98 4.24
N SER A 25 2.61 3.13 5.29
CA SER A 25 3.91 3.81 5.26
C SER A 25 4.91 3.16 6.21
N LYS A 26 6.17 3.12 5.80
CA LYS A 26 7.28 2.69 6.64
C LYS A 26 8.44 3.66 6.53
N GLU A 27 8.93 4.06 7.70
CA GLU A 27 10.07 4.97 7.80
C GLU A 27 11.40 4.21 7.82
N TYR A 28 12.36 4.74 7.08
CA TYR A 28 13.76 4.32 7.06
C TYR A 28 14.64 5.52 7.45
N ALA A 29 15.96 5.33 7.51
CA ALA A 29 16.90 6.38 7.95
C ALA A 29 16.71 7.68 7.14
N ASP A 30 16.78 7.59 5.81
CA ASP A 30 16.73 8.75 4.92
C ASP A 30 15.41 8.87 4.15
N HIS A 31 14.51 7.89 4.26
CA HIS A 31 13.32 7.84 3.41
C HIS A 31 12.06 7.47 4.17
N ILE A 32 10.92 7.87 3.62
CA ILE A 32 9.60 7.34 3.96
C ILE A 32 9.06 6.62 2.73
N VAL A 33 8.72 5.35 2.89
CA VAL A 33 8.08 4.56 1.83
C VAL A 33 6.60 4.53 2.10
N TYR A 34 5.79 4.95 1.14
CA TYR A 34 4.34 4.77 1.14
C TYR A 34 3.97 3.63 0.20
N ILE A 35 3.11 2.73 0.66
CA ILE A 35 2.56 1.64 -0.13
C ILE A 35 1.06 1.55 0.03
N ASN A 36 0.36 1.34 -1.07
CA ASN A 36 -1.06 1.06 -1.03
C ASN A 36 -1.45 0.12 -2.17
N ALA A 37 -2.52 -0.65 -1.97
CA ALA A 37 -3.13 -1.44 -3.00
C ALA A 37 -4.66 -1.34 -2.93
N PHE A 38 -5.30 -1.08 -4.06
CA PHE A 38 -6.75 -0.87 -4.14
C PHE A 38 -7.33 -1.29 -5.50
N PRO A 39 -8.63 -1.65 -5.57
CA PRO A 39 -9.32 -1.93 -6.83
C PRO A 39 -9.26 -0.74 -7.80
N THR A 40 -9.01 -0.98 -9.08
CA THR A 40 -8.89 0.08 -10.08
C THR A 40 -10.21 0.80 -10.36
N ASP A 41 -11.37 0.19 -10.07
CA ASP A 41 -12.68 0.85 -10.21
C ASP A 41 -12.93 1.92 -9.14
N SER A 42 -12.21 1.87 -8.02
CA SER A 42 -12.22 2.93 -7.01
C SER A 42 -11.52 4.22 -7.46
N LEU A 43 -10.68 4.15 -8.51
CA LEU A 43 -10.02 5.33 -9.05
C LEU A 43 -11.01 6.20 -9.84
N PRO A 44 -10.81 7.54 -9.80
CA PRO A 44 -11.46 8.44 -10.73
C PRO A 44 -11.18 8.04 -12.18
N PRO A 45 -12.17 8.14 -13.10
CA PRO A 45 -12.00 7.73 -14.49
C PRO A 45 -10.82 8.39 -15.19
N GLU A 46 -10.58 9.68 -14.94
CA GLU A 46 -9.45 10.44 -15.47
C GLU A 46 -8.09 9.83 -15.09
N MET A 47 -7.95 9.28 -13.88
CA MET A 47 -6.70 8.64 -13.42
C MET A 47 -6.47 7.31 -14.14
N THR A 48 -7.54 6.51 -14.31
CA THR A 48 -7.44 5.26 -15.08
C THR A 48 -7.08 5.52 -16.54
N LYS A 49 -7.62 6.58 -17.17
CA LYS A 49 -7.24 7.00 -18.51
C LYS A 49 -5.79 7.50 -18.58
N LYS A 50 -5.42 8.41 -17.67
CA LYS A 50 -4.08 9.00 -17.58
C LYS A 50 -3.00 7.93 -17.46
N TYR A 51 -3.28 6.89 -16.68
CA TYR A 51 -2.34 5.78 -16.45
C TYR A 51 -2.58 4.55 -17.31
N ALA A 52 -3.48 4.62 -18.31
CA ALA A 52 -3.83 3.49 -19.18
C ALA A 52 -4.18 2.20 -18.41
N LEU A 53 -4.91 2.35 -17.31
CA LEU A 53 -5.35 1.26 -16.45
C LEU A 53 -6.70 0.72 -16.92
N LYS A 54 -6.88 -0.60 -16.83
CA LYS A 54 -8.20 -1.22 -17.03
C LYS A 54 -9.03 -1.03 -15.76
N ARG A 55 -10.05 -0.19 -15.83
CA ARG A 55 -10.96 0.09 -14.71
C ARG A 55 -11.93 -1.08 -14.47
N SER A 56 -11.75 -1.85 -13.40
CA SER A 56 -12.62 -2.97 -13.01
C SER A 56 -12.37 -3.40 -11.56
N LYS A 57 -13.37 -4.03 -10.92
CA LYS A 57 -13.21 -4.74 -9.65
C LYS A 57 -12.25 -5.93 -9.73
N ASN A 58 -12.05 -6.46 -10.93
CA ASN A 58 -11.17 -7.61 -11.18
C ASN A 58 -9.69 -7.18 -11.40
N TYR A 59 -9.38 -5.90 -11.25
CA TYR A 59 -8.02 -5.38 -11.32
C TYR A 59 -7.72 -4.55 -10.09
N ALA A 60 -6.54 -4.74 -9.50
CA ALA A 60 -6.00 -3.90 -8.46
C ALA A 60 -4.79 -3.11 -8.96
N LEU A 61 -4.64 -1.89 -8.43
CA LEU A 61 -3.44 -1.09 -8.57
C LEU A 61 -2.63 -1.21 -7.29
N VAL A 62 -1.35 -1.58 -7.40
CA VAL A 62 -0.36 -1.42 -6.34
C VAL A 62 0.40 -0.13 -6.64
N ASN A 63 0.52 0.74 -5.64
CA ASN A 63 1.25 2.01 -5.73
C ASN A 63 2.33 2.04 -4.65
N VAL A 64 3.56 2.36 -5.05
CA VAL A 64 4.71 2.55 -4.16
C VAL A 64 5.30 3.93 -4.42
N SER A 65 5.50 4.72 -3.37
CA SER A 65 6.20 6.00 -3.41
C SER A 65 7.33 5.99 -2.39
N VAL A 66 8.49 6.48 -2.79
CA VAL A 66 9.65 6.62 -1.89
C VAL A 66 9.96 8.10 -1.81
N MET A 67 10.03 8.64 -0.60
CA MET A 67 10.17 10.07 -0.37
C MET A 67 11.41 10.32 0.50
N GLU A 68 12.23 11.29 0.11
CA GLU A 68 13.37 11.74 0.92
C GLU A 68 12.88 12.36 2.24
N LYS A 69 13.55 12.04 3.35
CA LYS A 69 13.33 12.70 4.64
C LYS A 69 14.10 14.01 4.67
N GLY A 70 13.43 15.09 5.01
CA GLY A 70 14.04 16.40 5.14
C GLY A 70 13.07 17.45 5.68
N THR A 71 13.59 18.64 5.95
CA THR A 71 12.81 19.78 6.46
C THR A 71 12.13 20.61 5.35
N GLY A 72 12.35 20.24 4.08
CA GLY A 72 11.80 20.92 2.91
C GLY A 72 10.55 20.24 2.34
N ASN A 73 10.16 20.67 1.13
CA ASN A 73 9.07 20.04 0.41
C ASN A 73 9.38 18.55 0.16
N PRO A 74 8.40 17.65 0.23
CA PRO A 74 8.65 16.24 0.01
C PRO A 74 9.06 15.96 -1.44
N VAL A 75 10.23 15.33 -1.63
CA VAL A 75 10.78 14.98 -2.96
C VAL A 75 10.78 13.46 -3.12
N GLY A 76 10.37 12.97 -4.29
CA GLY A 76 10.45 11.56 -4.63
C GLY A 76 11.89 11.09 -4.80
N ALA A 77 12.27 10.04 -4.07
CA ALA A 77 13.56 9.38 -4.20
C ALA A 77 13.49 8.33 -5.32
N LYS A 78 14.28 8.53 -6.39
CA LYS A 78 14.32 7.59 -7.50
C LYS A 78 14.83 6.23 -7.01
N SER A 79 14.03 5.19 -7.23
CA SER A 79 14.27 3.87 -6.66
C SER A 79 14.09 2.76 -7.70
N GLN A 80 14.77 1.64 -7.51
CA GLN A 80 14.39 0.40 -8.17
C GLN A 80 13.34 -0.30 -7.31
N VAL A 81 12.15 -0.55 -7.87
CA VAL A 81 11.05 -1.23 -7.18
C VAL A 81 10.72 -2.52 -7.90
N THR A 82 10.77 -3.63 -7.16
CA THR A 82 10.40 -4.96 -7.63
C THR A 82 9.45 -5.58 -6.63
N GLY A 83 8.64 -6.54 -7.06
CA GLY A 83 7.87 -7.31 -6.11
C GLY A 83 7.09 -8.44 -6.74
N GLU A 84 6.49 -9.22 -5.85
CA GLU A 84 5.57 -10.29 -6.19
C GLU A 84 4.39 -10.28 -5.24
N LEU A 85 3.33 -10.94 -5.66
CA LEU A 85 2.22 -11.29 -4.79
C LEU A 85 2.09 -12.80 -4.72
N LYS A 86 1.55 -13.29 -3.60
CA LYS A 86 1.17 -14.69 -3.38
C LYS A 86 -0.24 -14.78 -2.82
N ASN A 87 -1.13 -15.49 -3.48
CA ASN A 87 -2.48 -15.73 -2.96
C ASN A 87 -2.48 -16.88 -1.91
N LEU A 88 -3.61 -17.09 -1.24
CA LEU A 88 -3.74 -18.14 -0.22
C LEU A 88 -3.62 -19.57 -0.78
N MET A 89 -3.84 -19.74 -2.08
CA MET A 89 -3.61 -21.02 -2.78
C MET A 89 -2.12 -21.26 -3.09
N GLY A 90 -1.26 -20.32 -2.74
CA GLY A 90 0.19 -20.40 -2.93
C GLY A 90 0.67 -20.00 -4.32
N GLN A 91 -0.20 -19.50 -5.20
CA GLN A 91 0.17 -19.04 -6.53
C GLN A 91 0.88 -17.68 -6.44
N SER A 92 2.09 -17.60 -6.98
CA SER A 92 2.88 -16.36 -7.07
C SER A 92 2.71 -15.68 -8.43
N ARG A 93 2.68 -14.35 -8.43
CA ARG A 93 2.65 -13.51 -9.63
C ARG A 93 3.57 -12.31 -9.45
N THR A 94 4.42 -12.05 -10.44
CA THR A 94 5.32 -10.89 -10.46
C THR A 94 4.52 -9.59 -10.64
N LEU A 95 4.96 -8.53 -9.98
CA LEU A 95 4.43 -7.19 -10.14
C LEU A 95 5.27 -6.42 -11.17
N GLU A 96 4.66 -6.09 -12.30
CA GLU A 96 5.28 -5.29 -13.35
C GLU A 96 5.13 -3.80 -13.01
N PHE A 97 6.09 -3.26 -12.26
CA PHE A 97 6.09 -1.84 -11.87
C PHE A 97 6.54 -0.95 -13.01
N ARG A 98 5.82 0.17 -13.18
CA ARG A 98 6.20 1.27 -14.07
C ARG A 98 6.35 2.58 -13.29
N GLU A 99 7.39 3.33 -13.60
CA GLU A 99 7.67 4.64 -13.01
C GLU A 99 6.77 5.72 -13.63
N ILE A 100 6.15 6.53 -12.78
CA ILE A 100 5.32 7.68 -13.13
C ILE A 100 5.85 8.90 -12.38
N LYS A 101 6.05 10.00 -13.09
CA LYS A 101 6.52 11.27 -12.50
C LYS A 101 5.39 12.29 -12.50
N GLU A 102 5.12 12.88 -11.34
CA GLU A 102 4.17 13.97 -11.18
C GLU A 102 4.83 15.13 -10.42
N GLY A 103 5.30 16.13 -11.16
CA GLY A 103 6.11 17.19 -10.55
C GLY A 103 7.38 16.62 -9.94
N GLN A 104 7.51 16.73 -8.61
CA GLN A 104 8.64 16.19 -7.83
C GLN A 104 8.35 14.81 -7.22
N ALA A 105 7.13 14.30 -7.35
CA ALA A 105 6.76 12.97 -6.86
C ALA A 105 7.08 11.89 -7.91
N ILE A 106 7.51 10.72 -7.43
CA ILE A 106 7.74 9.53 -8.25
C ILE A 106 6.90 8.39 -7.68
N TYR A 107 6.03 7.83 -8.52
CA TYR A 107 5.19 6.67 -8.20
C TYR A 107 5.63 5.47 -9.01
N TYR A 108 5.68 4.31 -8.38
CA TYR A 108 5.85 3.02 -9.02
C TYR A 108 4.52 2.29 -8.92
N ILE A 109 3.85 2.14 -10.06
CA ILE A 109 2.53 1.51 -10.12
C ILE A 109 2.58 0.17 -10.86
N ALA A 110 1.82 -0.81 -10.38
CA ALA A 110 1.63 -2.10 -11.04
C ALA A 110 0.14 -2.45 -11.05
N GLN A 111 -0.40 -2.84 -12.22
CA GLN A 111 -1.77 -3.34 -12.32
C GLN A 111 -1.78 -4.86 -12.36
N ILE A 112 -2.58 -5.48 -11.51
CA ILE A 112 -2.71 -6.93 -11.40
C ILE A 112 -4.17 -7.36 -11.50
N GLY A 113 -4.42 -8.55 -12.06
CA GLY A 113 -5.74 -9.18 -11.95
C GLY A 113 -5.97 -9.69 -10.53
N VAL A 114 -7.16 -9.50 -9.99
CA VAL A 114 -7.57 -10.02 -8.68
C VAL A 114 -8.98 -10.59 -8.77
N GLN A 115 -9.32 -11.53 -7.90
CA GLN A 115 -10.68 -12.04 -7.76
C GLN A 115 -11.40 -11.35 -6.59
N SER A 116 -12.73 -11.33 -6.65
CA SER A 116 -13.55 -10.82 -5.55
C SER A 116 -13.30 -11.62 -4.27
N LYS A 117 -13.02 -10.91 -3.17
CA LYS A 117 -12.65 -11.46 -1.86
C LYS A 117 -11.34 -12.26 -1.88
N GLU A 118 -10.49 -12.05 -2.88
CA GLU A 118 -9.15 -12.66 -2.91
C GLU A 118 -8.25 -11.95 -1.90
N THR A 119 -7.71 -12.72 -0.95
CA THR A 119 -6.63 -12.26 -0.07
C THR A 119 -5.29 -12.62 -0.69
N VAL A 120 -4.43 -11.61 -0.82
CA VAL A 120 -3.07 -11.76 -1.34
C VAL A 120 -2.06 -11.18 -0.36
N ASN A 121 -0.87 -11.78 -0.33
CA ASN A 121 0.30 -11.28 0.37
C ASN A 121 1.23 -10.66 -0.66
N PHE A 122 1.59 -9.40 -0.47
CA PHE A 122 2.56 -8.69 -1.28
C PHE A 122 3.95 -8.74 -0.64
N PHE A 123 4.97 -8.88 -1.47
CA PHE A 123 6.38 -8.85 -1.11
C PHE A 123 7.07 -7.85 -2.03
N ILE A 124 7.46 -6.71 -1.48
CA ILE A 124 8.01 -5.59 -2.24
C ILE A 124 9.42 -5.31 -1.75
N THR A 125 10.33 -5.18 -2.71
CA THR A 125 11.72 -4.78 -2.49
C THR A 125 11.97 -3.45 -3.18
N ILE A 126 12.49 -2.50 -2.42
CA ILE A 126 12.78 -1.13 -2.87
C ILE A 126 14.26 -0.85 -2.65
N LYS A 127 14.93 -0.29 -3.65
CA LYS A 127 16.33 0.10 -3.58
C LYS A 127 16.49 1.57 -3.96
N PRO A 128 16.63 2.50 -2.99
CA PRO A 128 16.66 3.95 -3.24
C PRO A 128 17.99 4.51 -3.78
N ASP A 129 19.01 3.68 -3.92
CA ASP A 129 20.24 3.94 -4.70
C ASP A 129 20.93 2.58 -4.85
N SER A 130 21.67 2.37 -5.94
CA SER A 130 22.59 1.26 -6.12
C SER A 130 23.50 0.96 -4.92
N ASN A 131 23.90 1.98 -4.13
CA ASN A 131 24.80 1.85 -2.99
C ASN A 131 24.10 1.78 -1.61
N LYS A 132 22.77 1.96 -1.55
CA LYS A 132 22.01 1.91 -0.30
C LYS A 132 21.42 0.51 -0.05
N GLU A 133 21.12 0.23 1.21
CA GLU A 133 20.42 -0.99 1.62
C GLU A 133 19.04 -1.10 0.97
N LYS A 134 18.62 -2.36 0.74
CA LYS A 134 17.28 -2.64 0.22
C LYS A 134 16.25 -2.56 1.34
N TYR A 135 15.10 -2.03 1.01
CA TYR A 135 13.93 -1.98 1.88
C TYR A 135 12.98 -3.09 1.49
N GLU A 136 12.65 -3.94 2.47
CA GLU A 136 11.68 -5.02 2.28
C GLU A 136 10.39 -4.69 3.02
N MET A 137 9.29 -4.89 2.30
CA MET A 137 7.94 -4.66 2.79
C MET A 137 7.05 -5.85 2.47
N LYS A 138 6.28 -6.27 3.46
CA LYS A 138 5.28 -7.32 3.33
C LYS A 138 3.97 -6.85 3.93
N PHE A 139 2.89 -7.00 3.18
CA PHE A 139 1.55 -6.69 3.66
C PHE A 139 0.52 -7.59 2.98
N ALA A 140 -0.61 -7.81 3.66
CA ALA A 140 -1.73 -8.55 3.11
C ALA A 140 -2.86 -7.58 2.75
N LYS A 141 -3.59 -7.89 1.67
CA LYS A 141 -4.77 -7.15 1.25
C LYS A 141 -5.84 -8.10 0.73
N THR A 142 -7.08 -7.82 1.09
CA THR A 142 -8.26 -8.44 0.49
C THR A 142 -8.90 -7.44 -0.47
N PHE A 143 -9.25 -7.91 -1.67
CA PHE A 143 -9.89 -7.12 -2.73
C PHE A 143 -11.38 -7.43 -2.88
#